data_AF-A0A2E5B7W1-F1
#
_entry.id   AF-A0A2E5B7W1-F1
#
_cell.length_a   1.000
_cell.length_b   1.000
_cell.length_c   1.000
_cell.angle_alpha   90.00
_cell.angle_beta   90.00
_cell.angle_gamma   90.00
#
_symmetry.space_group_name_H-M   'P 1'
#
loop_
_entity.id
_entity.type
_entity.pdbx_description
1 polymer ?
#
loop_
_entity_poly.entity_id
_entity_poly.type
_entity_poly.pdbx_seq_one_letter_code
_entity_poly.pdbx_strand_id
1 'polypeptide(L)'
;MSNSTTIVPLDFKKNRDESLAEYFERLDEYFKYENSANVVGRKKPRFPEKEGDWNTFWAQSRAWEHDFFMKKMQAFKHALNAISLVHPKLDAINIQYEGQGDDGQVEDVEFYDRKGKVINISSDDLIYKHIEEAGWWITQDVSPGFHNNEGGQGEIDIKKDHDSLGEWKCTCDHENNVITTEKHEVEMF
;
A
#
# COMPACT_ATOMS: atom_id res chain seq x y z
N MET A 1 -33.41 10.58 -3.38
CA MET A 1 -32.85 9.22 -3.22
C MET A 1 -31.73 9.34 -2.22
N SER A 2 -31.86 8.74 -1.03
CA SER A 2 -30.81 8.78 -0.02
C SER A 2 -29.65 7.92 -0.51
N ASN A 3 -28.49 8.53 -0.78
CA ASN A 3 -27.24 7.80 -0.86
C ASN A 3 -26.95 7.30 0.56
N SER A 4 -27.50 6.13 0.89
CA SER A 4 -27.06 5.36 2.03
C SER A 4 -25.64 4.93 1.72
N THR A 5 -24.66 5.70 2.19
CA THR A 5 -23.29 5.23 2.32
C THR A 5 -23.36 4.03 3.25
N THR A 6 -23.47 2.83 2.68
CA THR A 6 -23.36 1.60 3.44
C THR A 6 -21.98 1.63 4.07
N ILE A 7 -21.91 1.94 5.37
CA ILE A 7 -20.66 1.89 6.12
C ILE A 7 -20.28 0.42 6.16
N VAL A 8 -19.44 0.00 5.21
CA VAL A 8 -18.87 -1.34 5.19
C VAL A 8 -17.98 -1.43 6.43
N PRO A 9 -18.26 -2.33 7.39
CA PRO A 9 -17.44 -2.42 8.59
C PRO A 9 -16.05 -2.93 8.21
N LEU A 10 -15.03 -2.07 8.18
CA LEU A 10 -13.62 -2.45 7.93
C LEU A 10 -12.99 -3.25 9.08
N ASP A 11 -13.81 -3.78 9.99
CA ASP A 11 -13.40 -4.60 11.12
C ASP A 11 -13.66 -6.07 10.76
N PHE A 12 -12.58 -6.80 10.49
CA PHE A 12 -12.58 -8.22 10.18
C PHE A 12 -13.32 -9.06 11.24
N LYS A 13 -13.40 -8.62 12.51
CA LYS A 13 -14.06 -9.39 13.58
C LYS A 13 -15.58 -9.24 13.64
N LYS A 14 -16.19 -8.28 12.93
CA LYS A 14 -17.65 -8.10 12.97
C LYS A 14 -18.43 -9.14 12.17
N ASN A 15 -17.79 -9.78 11.18
CA ASN A 15 -18.34 -10.94 10.48
C ASN A 15 -17.54 -12.19 10.90
N ARG A 16 -17.97 -12.87 11.97
CA ARG A 16 -17.26 -14.02 12.55
C ARG A 16 -17.05 -15.21 11.60
N ASP A 17 -17.75 -15.23 10.49
CA ASP A 17 -17.73 -16.33 9.51
C ASP A 17 -17.02 -15.94 8.20
N GLU A 18 -16.53 -14.70 8.07
CA GLU A 18 -15.82 -14.22 6.87
C GLU A 18 -14.37 -14.74 6.87
N SER A 19 -13.96 -15.37 5.76
CA SER A 19 -12.58 -15.77 5.52
C SER A 19 -11.70 -14.56 5.19
N LEU A 20 -10.38 -14.70 5.36
CA LEU A 20 -9.43 -13.63 5.03
C LEU A 20 -9.50 -13.24 3.54
N ALA A 21 -9.78 -14.21 2.66
CA ALA A 21 -9.97 -13.99 1.22
C ALA A 21 -11.21 -13.12 0.94
N GLU A 22 -12.37 -13.47 1.52
CA GLU A 22 -13.60 -12.69 1.38
C GLU A 22 -13.43 -11.27 1.94
N TYR A 23 -12.68 -11.14 3.04
CA TYR A 23 -12.36 -9.84 3.61
C TYR A 23 -11.49 -8.98 2.69
N PHE A 24 -10.48 -9.57 2.05
CA PHE A 24 -9.64 -8.86 1.07
C PHE A 24 -10.45 -8.44 -0.16
N GLU A 25 -11.30 -9.31 -0.69
CA GLU A 25 -12.23 -8.95 -1.77
C GLU A 25 -13.12 -7.78 -1.37
N ARG A 26 -13.65 -7.79 -0.14
CA ARG A 26 -14.48 -6.70 0.38
C ARG A 26 -13.71 -5.40 0.60
N LEU A 27 -12.46 -5.47 1.05
CA LEU A 27 -11.57 -4.31 1.12
C LEU A 27 -11.36 -3.75 -0.29
N ASP A 28 -10.97 -4.59 -1.24
CA ASP A 28 -10.75 -4.20 -2.63
C ASP A 28 -12.00 -3.59 -3.26
N GLU A 29 -13.18 -4.14 -3.00
CA GLU A 29 -14.46 -3.58 -3.45
C GLU A 29 -14.75 -2.24 -2.80
N TYR A 30 -14.60 -2.12 -1.48
CA TYR A 30 -14.82 -0.87 -0.75
C TYR A 30 -13.98 0.26 -1.36
N PHE A 31 -12.69 -0.02 -1.60
CA PHE A 31 -11.81 0.95 -2.20
C PHE A 31 -12.07 1.12 -3.71
N LYS A 32 -12.40 0.08 -4.49
CA LYS A 32 -12.80 0.20 -5.92
C LYS A 32 -14.02 1.10 -6.14
N TYR A 33 -15.07 0.98 -5.32
CA TYR A 33 -16.32 1.74 -5.51
C TYR A 33 -16.19 3.21 -5.10
N GLU A 34 -15.42 3.52 -4.05
CA GLU A 34 -15.05 4.90 -3.76
C GLU A 34 -14.13 5.52 -4.85
N ASN A 35 -13.46 4.69 -5.66
CA ASN A 35 -12.37 5.08 -6.56
C ASN A 35 -12.75 5.47 -8.00
N SER A 36 -13.99 5.37 -8.45
CA SER A 36 -14.28 5.67 -9.87
C SER A 36 -14.41 7.17 -10.20
N ALA A 37 -14.60 8.06 -9.21
CA ALA A 37 -14.83 9.48 -9.49
C ALA A 37 -14.28 10.48 -8.46
N ASN A 38 -14.18 10.15 -7.16
CA ASN A 38 -13.86 11.12 -6.11
C ASN A 38 -12.96 10.54 -5.01
N VAL A 39 -11.75 11.07 -4.88
CA VAL A 39 -10.85 10.74 -3.77
C VAL A 39 -10.83 11.96 -2.84
N VAL A 40 -11.27 11.81 -1.58
CA VAL A 40 -11.31 12.89 -0.56
C VAL A 40 -11.86 14.23 -1.09
N GLY A 41 -13.01 14.19 -1.78
CA GLY A 41 -13.65 15.39 -2.33
C GLY A 41 -12.98 15.97 -3.60
N ARG A 42 -11.87 15.41 -4.08
CA ARG A 42 -11.24 15.74 -5.35
C ARG A 42 -11.71 14.81 -6.46
N LYS A 43 -12.17 15.37 -7.57
CA LYS A 43 -12.50 14.61 -8.78
C LYS A 43 -11.23 14.16 -9.49
N LYS A 44 -11.27 12.98 -10.11
CA LYS A 44 -10.20 12.57 -11.02
C LYS A 44 -10.01 13.65 -12.10
N PRO A 45 -8.79 14.20 -12.27
CA PRO A 45 -8.53 15.23 -13.27
C PRO A 45 -8.82 14.71 -14.66
N ARG A 46 -9.36 15.58 -15.51
CA ARG A 46 -9.63 15.27 -16.92
C ARG A 46 -8.56 15.92 -17.76
N PHE A 47 -8.08 15.19 -18.77
CA PHE A 47 -7.14 15.74 -19.73
C PHE A 47 -7.70 17.04 -20.32
N PRO A 48 -6.94 18.15 -20.25
CA PRO A 48 -7.34 19.38 -20.89
C PRO A 48 -7.29 19.21 -22.42
N GLU A 49 -7.99 20.09 -23.13
CA GLU A 49 -7.84 20.22 -24.57
C GLU A 49 -6.41 20.68 -24.93
N LYS A 50 -6.03 20.61 -26.21
CA LYS A 50 -4.64 20.79 -26.68
C LYS A 50 -3.96 22.08 -26.19
N GLU A 51 -4.71 23.18 -26.04
CA GLU A 51 -4.24 24.49 -25.55
C GLU A 51 -4.69 24.80 -24.11
N GLY A 52 -5.22 23.80 -23.38
CA GLY A 52 -5.72 24.00 -22.03
C GLY A 52 -4.61 24.13 -20.99
N ASP A 53 -5.03 24.39 -19.74
CA ASP A 53 -4.11 24.59 -18.62
C ASP A 53 -3.51 23.27 -18.12
N TRP A 54 -2.45 22.85 -18.80
CA TRP A 54 -1.67 21.65 -18.45
C TRP A 54 -1.02 21.74 -17.06
N ASN A 55 -0.65 22.93 -16.59
CA ASN A 55 -0.03 23.10 -15.27
C ASN A 55 -1.03 22.78 -14.16
N THR A 56 -2.25 23.32 -14.25
CA THR A 56 -3.33 22.99 -13.30
C THR A 56 -3.71 21.52 -13.38
N PHE A 57 -3.75 20.92 -14.58
CA PHE A 57 -3.99 19.49 -14.74
C PHE A 57 -2.94 18.66 -13.99
N TRP A 58 -1.64 18.92 -14.19
CA TRP A 58 -0.58 18.16 -13.53
C TRP A 58 -0.59 18.33 -12.01
N ALA A 59 -0.84 19.54 -11.51
CA ALA A 59 -0.95 19.80 -10.08
C ALA A 59 -2.14 19.04 -9.46
N GLN A 60 -3.29 19.03 -10.13
CA GLN A 60 -4.47 18.27 -9.70
C GLN A 60 -4.24 16.76 -9.78
N SER A 61 -3.53 16.27 -10.81
CA SER A 61 -3.21 14.85 -10.98
C SER A 61 -2.33 14.35 -9.85
N ARG A 62 -1.25 15.06 -9.52
CA ARG A 62 -0.38 14.71 -8.38
C ARG A 62 -1.14 14.69 -7.07
N ALA A 63 -1.98 15.70 -6.81
CA ALA A 63 -2.78 15.74 -5.58
C ALA A 63 -3.78 14.59 -5.50
N TRP A 64 -4.42 14.24 -6.63
CA TRP A 64 -5.36 13.12 -6.70
C TRP A 64 -4.66 11.77 -6.53
N GLU A 65 -3.48 11.58 -7.15
CA GLU A 65 -2.64 10.39 -7.03
C GLU A 65 -2.20 10.15 -5.59
N HIS A 66 -1.72 11.21 -4.92
CA HIS A 66 -1.33 11.13 -3.51
C HIS A 66 -2.51 10.77 -2.61
N ASP A 67 -3.68 11.42 -2.74
CA ASP A 67 -4.84 11.04 -1.92
C ASP A 67 -5.26 9.58 -2.18
N PHE A 68 -5.13 9.12 -3.43
CA PHE A 68 -5.48 7.77 -3.83
C PHE A 68 -4.51 6.76 -3.20
N PHE A 69 -3.23 7.08 -3.17
CA PHE A 69 -2.22 6.34 -2.43
C PHE A 69 -2.54 6.28 -0.92
N MET A 70 -2.87 7.41 -0.29
CA MET A 70 -3.22 7.43 1.14
C MET A 70 -4.43 6.54 1.47
N LYS A 71 -5.42 6.48 0.58
CA LYS A 71 -6.54 5.53 0.74
C LYS A 71 -6.11 4.07 0.63
N LYS A 72 -5.21 3.74 -0.30
CA LYS A 72 -4.62 2.39 -0.39
C LYS A 72 -3.84 2.03 0.88
N MET A 73 -3.11 2.98 1.46
CA MET A 73 -2.39 2.76 2.72
C MET A 73 -3.34 2.52 3.90
N GLN A 74 -4.49 3.21 3.92
CA GLN A 74 -5.54 2.93 4.89
C GLN A 74 -6.12 1.51 4.71
N ALA A 75 -6.43 1.11 3.47
CA ALA A 75 -6.87 -0.25 3.15
C ALA A 75 -5.86 -1.30 3.64
N PHE A 76 -4.58 -1.05 3.34
CA PHE A 76 -3.48 -1.91 3.70
C PHE A 76 -3.32 -2.05 5.22
N LYS A 77 -3.47 -0.97 5.99
CA LYS A 77 -3.51 -1.02 7.45
C LYS A 77 -4.62 -1.95 7.96
N HIS A 78 -5.81 -1.87 7.38
CA HIS A 78 -6.92 -2.77 7.71
C HIS A 78 -6.61 -4.24 7.36
N ALA A 79 -5.92 -4.48 6.24
CA ALA A 79 -5.45 -5.81 5.88
C ALA A 79 -4.40 -6.35 6.86
N LEU A 80 -3.38 -5.57 7.22
CA LEU A 80 -2.35 -5.94 8.20
C LEU A 80 -2.95 -6.30 9.57
N ASN A 81 -3.98 -5.57 9.98
CA ASN A 81 -4.72 -5.87 11.21
C ASN A 81 -5.49 -7.19 11.12
N ALA A 82 -6.10 -7.51 9.97
CA ALA A 82 -6.74 -8.81 9.75
C ALA A 82 -5.73 -9.96 9.68
N ILE A 83 -4.62 -9.77 8.95
CA ILE A 83 -3.52 -10.72 8.87
C ILE A 83 -3.01 -11.03 10.28
N SER A 84 -2.85 -10.02 11.14
CA SER A 84 -2.42 -10.21 12.53
C SER A 84 -3.37 -11.04 13.39
N LEU A 85 -4.63 -11.17 13.01
CA LEU A 85 -5.58 -12.03 13.71
C LEU A 85 -5.41 -13.49 13.31
N VAL A 86 -5.02 -13.75 12.06
CA VAL A 86 -4.75 -15.10 11.54
C VAL A 86 -3.32 -15.54 11.87
N HIS A 87 -2.36 -14.61 11.84
CA HIS A 87 -0.96 -14.78 12.20
C HIS A 87 -0.62 -13.91 13.43
N PRO A 88 -1.03 -14.31 14.65
CA PRO A 88 -0.84 -13.51 15.87
C PRO A 88 0.63 -13.31 16.26
N LYS A 89 1.54 -14.09 15.68
CA LYS A 89 2.98 -13.94 15.89
C LYS A 89 3.63 -12.91 14.96
N LEU A 90 2.97 -12.55 13.85
CA LEU A 90 3.50 -11.58 12.91
C LEU A 90 3.76 -10.25 13.62
N ASP A 91 4.96 -9.71 13.46
CA ASP A 91 5.40 -8.48 14.12
C ASP A 91 6.09 -7.51 13.17
N ALA A 92 6.79 -8.04 12.18
CA ALA A 92 7.43 -7.26 11.13
C ALA A 92 7.34 -7.96 9.77
N ILE A 93 7.41 -7.15 8.73
CA ILE A 93 7.48 -7.56 7.33
C ILE A 93 8.61 -6.74 6.70
N ASN A 94 9.48 -7.39 5.95
CA ASN A 94 10.48 -6.73 5.11
C ASN A 94 10.17 -7.09 3.66
N ILE A 95 10.14 -6.08 2.79
CA ILE A 95 9.93 -6.23 1.35
C ILE A 95 11.17 -5.71 0.66
N GLN A 96 11.84 -6.57 -0.10
CA GLN A 96 12.98 -6.18 -0.93
C GLN A 96 12.49 -5.92 -2.34
N TYR A 97 12.96 -4.84 -2.95
CA TYR A 97 12.64 -4.54 -4.34
C TYR A 97 13.89 -4.13 -5.11
N GLU A 98 13.95 -4.55 -6.37
CA GLU A 98 15.04 -4.23 -7.28
C GLU A 98 14.48 -3.57 -8.55
N GLY A 99 14.94 -2.34 -8.80
CA GLY A 99 14.57 -1.57 -9.98
C GLY A 99 15.48 -1.74 -11.19
N GLN A 100 16.50 -2.60 -11.14
CA GLN A 100 17.56 -2.69 -12.16
C GLN A 100 17.09 -3.32 -13.50
N GLY A 101 15.77 -3.38 -13.77
CA GLY A 101 15.16 -3.98 -14.96
C GLY A 101 14.06 -3.14 -15.61
N ASP A 102 13.23 -3.79 -16.42
CA ASP A 102 12.13 -3.16 -17.18
C ASP A 102 10.90 -2.83 -16.32
N ASP A 103 10.73 -3.47 -15.17
CA ASP A 103 9.65 -3.21 -14.22
C ASP A 103 10.28 -3.37 -12.84
N GLY A 104 10.23 -2.39 -11.94
CA GLY A 104 10.90 -2.51 -10.64
C GLY A 104 10.20 -3.50 -9.72
N GLN A 105 10.67 -4.74 -9.66
CA GLN A 105 9.93 -5.85 -9.05
C GLN A 105 10.20 -5.94 -7.56
N VAL A 106 9.18 -6.44 -6.84
CA VAL A 106 9.39 -6.99 -5.50
C VAL A 106 10.14 -8.30 -5.69
N GLU A 107 11.32 -8.39 -5.09
CA GLU A 107 12.19 -9.56 -5.19
C GLU A 107 11.82 -10.60 -4.12
N ASP A 108 11.56 -10.13 -2.90
CA ASP A 108 11.21 -11.02 -1.78
C ASP A 108 10.35 -10.30 -0.74
N VAL A 109 9.56 -11.10 -0.02
CA VAL A 109 8.78 -10.66 1.14
C VAL A 109 9.04 -11.61 2.30
N GLU A 110 9.71 -11.10 3.32
CA GLU A 110 10.01 -11.85 4.53
C GLU A 110 9.11 -11.40 5.70
N PHE A 111 8.60 -12.39 6.43
CA PHE A 111 7.72 -12.18 7.57
C PHE A 111 8.44 -12.58 8.84
N TYR A 112 8.31 -11.77 9.88
CA TYR A 112 9.04 -11.96 11.13
C TYR A 112 8.12 -11.96 12.34
N ASP A 113 8.43 -12.81 13.31
CA ASP A 113 7.87 -12.70 14.65
C ASP A 113 8.61 -11.65 15.49
N ARG A 114 8.06 -11.34 16.67
CA ARG A 114 8.62 -10.34 17.59
C ARG A 114 10.07 -10.63 18.03
N LYS A 115 10.53 -11.88 17.91
CA LYS A 115 11.90 -12.27 18.25
C LYS A 115 12.84 -12.22 17.03
N GLY A 116 12.36 -11.72 15.89
CA GLY A 116 13.09 -11.69 14.63
C GLY A 116 13.19 -13.06 13.97
N LYS A 117 12.33 -14.02 14.33
CA LYS A 117 12.31 -15.33 13.66
C LYS A 117 11.43 -15.26 12.42
N VAL A 118 11.94 -15.77 11.31
CA VAL A 118 11.19 -15.91 10.07
C VAL A 118 9.94 -16.77 10.26
N ILE A 119 8.80 -16.25 9.80
CA ILE A 119 7.52 -16.93 9.67
C ILE A 119 7.39 -17.31 8.20
N ASN A 120 7.37 -18.60 7.91
CA ASN A 120 7.24 -19.05 6.53
C ASN A 120 5.79 -18.87 6.05
N ILE A 121 5.59 -17.90 5.18
CA ILE A 121 4.38 -17.72 4.36
C ILE A 121 4.82 -17.94 2.91
N SER A 122 4.11 -18.81 2.19
CA SER A 122 4.48 -19.14 0.81
C SER A 122 4.17 -17.98 -0.13
N SER A 123 4.98 -17.78 -1.17
CA SER A 123 4.69 -16.82 -2.25
C SER A 123 3.37 -17.08 -2.98
N ASP A 124 2.84 -18.30 -2.91
CA ASP A 124 1.52 -18.62 -3.44
C ASP A 124 0.36 -18.22 -2.53
N ASP A 125 0.64 -17.91 -1.26
CA ASP A 125 -0.34 -17.50 -0.26
C ASP A 125 -0.92 -16.12 -0.58
N LEU A 126 -2.21 -15.95 -0.30
CA LEU A 126 -2.91 -14.68 -0.51
C LEU A 126 -2.33 -13.53 0.32
N ILE A 127 -1.76 -13.82 1.50
CA ILE A 127 -1.12 -12.83 2.35
C ILE A 127 0.12 -12.29 1.64
N TYR A 128 0.96 -13.19 1.12
CA TYR A 128 2.18 -12.80 0.41
C TYR A 128 1.85 -11.90 -0.77
N LYS A 129 0.93 -12.34 -1.64
CA LYS A 129 0.51 -11.58 -2.83
C LYS A 129 -0.06 -10.20 -2.49
N HIS A 130 -0.81 -10.10 -1.40
CA HIS A 130 -1.35 -8.81 -0.95
C HIS A 130 -0.27 -7.88 -0.41
N ILE A 131 0.71 -8.40 0.35
CA ILE A 131 1.87 -7.62 0.81
C ILE A 131 2.73 -7.17 -0.37
N GLU A 132 2.99 -8.06 -1.32
CA GLU A 132 3.73 -7.77 -2.56
C GLU A 132 3.08 -6.64 -3.35
N GLU A 133 1.75 -6.69 -3.56
CA GLU A 133 1.00 -5.64 -4.25
C GLU A 133 1.07 -4.29 -3.51
N ALA A 134 1.02 -4.30 -2.17
CA ALA A 134 1.20 -3.10 -1.37
C ALA A 134 2.62 -2.53 -1.47
N GLY A 135 3.64 -3.39 -1.51
CA GLY A 135 5.03 -3.01 -1.76
C GLY A 135 5.16 -2.22 -3.06
N TRP A 136 4.56 -2.70 -4.14
CA TRP A 136 4.49 -2.00 -5.42
C TRP A 136 3.83 -0.61 -5.34
N TRP A 137 2.77 -0.45 -4.55
CA TRP A 137 2.15 0.88 -4.40
C TRP A 137 3.05 1.85 -3.64
N ILE A 138 3.74 1.37 -2.61
CA ILE A 138 4.66 2.17 -1.78
C ILE A 138 5.87 2.63 -2.58
N THR A 139 6.49 1.75 -3.37
CA THR A 139 7.63 2.13 -4.21
C THR A 139 7.28 3.20 -5.25
N GLN A 140 6.09 3.11 -5.85
CA GLN A 140 5.60 4.09 -6.82
C GLN A 140 5.27 5.46 -6.22
N ASP A 141 4.87 5.52 -4.94
CA ASP A 141 4.62 6.81 -4.25
C ASP A 141 5.93 7.46 -3.79
N VAL A 142 6.86 6.66 -3.24
CA VAL A 142 8.15 7.15 -2.73
C VAL A 142 9.06 7.63 -3.87
N SER A 143 9.07 6.94 -5.01
CA SER A 143 9.85 7.32 -6.19
C SER A 143 8.96 7.28 -7.45
N PRO A 144 8.14 8.33 -7.69
CA PRO A 144 7.24 8.38 -8.83
C PRO A 144 8.03 8.41 -10.14
N GLY A 145 7.76 7.45 -11.02
CA GLY A 145 8.53 7.28 -12.25
C GLY A 145 9.69 6.30 -12.11
N PHE A 146 9.48 5.18 -11.41
CA PHE A 146 10.14 3.91 -11.72
C PHE A 146 10.07 3.69 -13.25
N HIS A 147 11.06 4.21 -13.97
CA HIS A 147 11.22 4.04 -15.39
C HIS A 147 12.25 2.93 -15.59
N ASN A 148 11.99 2.07 -16.58
CA ASN A 148 12.89 1.00 -17.00
C ASN A 148 14.34 1.50 -17.02
N ASN A 149 15.25 0.78 -16.35
CA ASN A 149 16.68 1.08 -16.30
C ASN A 149 17.11 2.39 -15.59
N GLU A 150 16.24 3.07 -14.86
CA GLU A 150 16.64 4.15 -13.92
C GLU A 150 16.85 3.61 -12.48
N GLY A 151 16.44 2.36 -12.28
CA GLY A 151 16.63 1.39 -11.20
C GLY A 151 17.24 1.83 -9.88
N GLY A 152 16.38 2.29 -8.97
CA GLY A 152 16.67 2.26 -7.55
C GLY A 152 16.34 0.90 -6.94
N GLN A 153 17.08 0.52 -5.91
CA GLN A 153 16.85 -0.68 -5.10
C GLN A 153 16.57 -0.27 -3.66
N GLY A 154 15.93 -1.14 -2.89
CA GLY A 154 15.70 -0.81 -1.49
C GLY A 154 14.86 -1.80 -0.74
N GLU A 155 14.48 -1.37 0.45
CA GLU A 155 13.74 -2.18 1.41
C GLU A 155 12.57 -1.38 1.98
N ILE A 156 11.41 -2.03 2.09
CA ILE A 156 10.27 -1.52 2.85
C ILE A 156 10.18 -2.34 4.13
N ASP A 157 10.35 -1.66 5.25
CA ASP A 157 10.24 -2.19 6.60
C ASP A 157 8.88 -1.81 7.18
N ILE A 158 8.05 -2.80 7.47
CA ILE A 158 6.73 -2.62 8.10
C ILE A 158 6.75 -3.30 9.46
N LYS A 159 6.57 -2.53 10.55
CA LYS A 159 6.72 -3.03 11.93
C LYS A 159 5.51 -2.63 12.76
N LYS A 160 5.02 -3.55 13.60
CA LYS A 160 3.99 -3.22 14.59
C LYS A 160 4.49 -2.15 15.54
N ASP A 161 3.66 -1.14 15.77
CA ASP A 161 3.86 -0.25 16.90
C ASP A 161 3.33 -0.92 18.17
N HIS A 162 4.22 -1.19 19.13
CA HIS A 162 3.85 -1.79 20.41
C HIS A 162 3.40 -0.74 21.42
N ASP A 163 3.68 0.55 21.16
CA ASP A 163 3.25 1.67 21.98
C ASP A 163 1.82 2.13 21.60
N SER A 164 1.38 1.80 20.37
CA SER A 164 0.05 2.07 19.84
C SER A 164 -0.62 0.81 19.28
N LEU A 165 -1.61 0.27 20.00
CA LEU A 165 -2.33 -0.94 19.59
C LEU A 165 -3.00 -0.80 18.21
N GLY A 166 -2.58 -1.61 17.25
CA GLY A 166 -3.16 -1.66 15.90
C GLY A 166 -2.54 -0.66 14.92
N GLU A 167 -1.48 0.02 15.32
CA GLU A 167 -0.67 0.86 14.43
C GLU A 167 0.51 0.07 13.87
N TRP A 168 0.87 0.42 12.64
CA TRP A 168 2.00 -0.12 11.92
C TRP A 168 2.84 1.06 11.45
N LYS A 169 4.15 0.93 11.59
CA LYS A 169 5.12 1.88 11.06
C LYS A 169 5.69 1.31 9.78
N CYS A 170 5.61 2.06 8.69
CA CYS A 170 6.17 1.70 7.40
C CYS A 170 7.29 2.68 7.07
N THR A 171 8.49 2.16 6.86
CA THR A 171 9.66 2.92 6.40
C THR A 171 10.17 2.34 5.10
N CYS A 172 10.41 3.18 4.12
CA CYS A 172 11.01 2.78 2.85
C CYS A 172 12.40 3.40 2.75
N ASP A 173 13.42 2.55 2.65
CA ASP A 173 14.76 2.95 2.26
C ASP A 173 14.86 2.81 0.73
N HIS A 174 15.28 3.89 0.07
CA HIS A 174 15.47 3.90 -1.39
C HIS A 174 16.91 4.32 -1.71
N GLU A 175 17.63 3.47 -2.43
CA GLU A 175 18.92 3.80 -3.01
C GLU A 175 18.73 4.09 -4.49
N ASN A 176 18.90 5.36 -4.87
CA ASN A 176 19.07 5.73 -6.28
C ASN A 176 20.44 5.25 -6.77
N ASN A 177 20.60 5.02 -8.08
CA ASN A 177 21.87 4.67 -8.76
C ASN A 177 23.05 5.66 -8.53
N VAL A 178 22.86 6.68 -7.68
CA VAL A 178 23.85 7.68 -7.25
C VAL A 178 24.07 7.58 -5.73
N ILE A 179 24.34 6.39 -5.17
CA ILE A 179 24.87 6.12 -3.81
C ILE A 179 24.27 7.03 -2.70
N THR A 180 23.00 7.36 -2.77
CA THR A 180 22.32 8.21 -1.78
C THR A 180 21.10 7.46 -1.33
N THR A 181 21.15 6.96 -0.10
CA THR A 181 20.02 6.32 0.56
C THR A 181 19.13 7.40 1.13
N GLU A 182 17.90 7.48 0.64
CA GLU A 182 16.86 8.33 1.22
C GLU A 182 15.92 7.43 2.04
N LYS A 183 15.62 7.86 3.28
CA LYS A 183 14.64 7.18 4.15
C LYS A 183 13.33 7.94 4.13
N HIS A 184 12.25 7.24 3.82
CA HIS A 184 10.90 7.79 3.79
C HIS A 184 10.03 7.11 4.84
N GLU A 185 9.43 7.90 5.72
CA GLU A 185 8.32 7.43 6.57
C GLU A 185 7.04 7.46 5.74
N VAL A 186 6.35 6.32 5.67
CA VAL A 186 5.08 6.19 4.95
C VAL A 186 3.95 6.20 5.98
N GLU A 187 3.08 7.20 5.89
CA GLU A 187 1.96 7.36 6.81
C GLU A 187 0.87 6.30 6.56
N MET A 188 0.41 5.65 7.63
CA MET A 188 -0.68 4.67 7.61
C MET A 188 -1.83 5.15 8.53
N PHE A 189 -2.78 5.91 7.97
CA PHE A 189 -3.94 6.42 8.71
C PHE A 189 -4.98 5.34 9.02
#